data_AF-A0A2E5SXR6-F1
#
_entry.id   AF-A0A2E5SXR6-F1
#
_cell.length_a   1.000
_cell.length_b   1.000
_cell.length_c   1.000
_cell.angle_alpha   90.00
_cell.angle_beta   90.00
_cell.angle_gamma   90.00
#
_symmetry.space_group_name_H-M   'P 1'
#
loop_
_entity.id
_entity.type
_entity.pdbx_description
1 polymer ?
#
loop_
_entity_poly.entity_id
_entity_poly.type
_entity_poly.pdbx_seq_one_letter_code
_entity_poly.pdbx_strand_id
1 'polypeptide(L)'
;MVCKLPYLVNAMVSRLNTIMVDLDEVGISKSINGIETEFTRWVNAFSIYSELEFAHADSYRLQVGATSGYMADQFSFLSAQNVQTKISNEYLDKLMESVELVLEVLQQEVTKGILIPRVKGHLELKLMSLKNLMEDHTNLIFDLTHRDLDDCPVKECLTGFNSTQKNDSETDWLTSWMHENDGR
;
A
#
# COMPACT_ATOMS: atom_id res chain seq x y z
N MET A 1 -5.55 20.70 -3.26
CA MET A 1 -6.24 19.43 -3.61
C MET A 1 -5.63 18.40 -2.67
N VAL A 2 -6.41 17.74 -1.81
CA VAL A 2 -5.85 16.94 -0.71
C VAL A 2 -5.31 15.60 -1.24
N CYS A 3 -4.10 15.23 -0.85
CA CYS A 3 -3.52 13.94 -1.18
C CYS A 3 -4.35 12.78 -0.60
N LYS A 4 -4.76 11.82 -1.44
CA LYS A 4 -5.54 10.63 -1.00
C LYS A 4 -4.68 9.46 -0.52
N LEU A 5 -3.36 9.51 -0.70
CA LEU A 5 -2.44 8.44 -0.33
C LEU A 5 -2.55 8.01 1.15
N PRO A 6 -2.64 8.92 2.13
CA PRO A 6 -2.84 8.53 3.54
C PRO A 6 -4.15 7.75 3.76
N TYR A 7 -5.21 8.11 3.06
CA TYR A 7 -6.50 7.43 3.17
C TYR A 7 -6.44 6.02 2.58
N LEU A 8 -5.75 5.85 1.46
CA LEU A 8 -5.57 4.53 0.83
C LEU A 8 -4.79 3.60 1.76
N VAL A 9 -3.71 4.09 2.37
CA VAL A 9 -2.95 3.30 3.34
C VAL A 9 -3.80 2.91 4.54
N ASN A 10 -4.54 3.85 5.12
CA ASN A 10 -5.40 3.55 6.27
C ASN A 10 -6.42 2.46 5.92
N ALA A 11 -7.04 2.54 4.74
CA ALA A 11 -7.94 1.50 4.25
C ALA A 11 -7.24 0.15 4.08
N MET A 12 -5.99 0.13 3.57
CA MET A 12 -5.19 -1.08 3.45
C MET A 12 -4.86 -1.72 4.80
N VAL A 13 -4.40 -0.94 5.77
CA VAL A 13 -4.09 -1.43 7.13
C VAL A 13 -5.37 -1.94 7.83
N SER A 14 -6.46 -1.18 7.71
CA SER A 14 -7.78 -1.55 8.21
C SER A 14 -8.23 -2.89 7.63
N ARG A 15 -8.11 -3.08 6.30
CA ARG A 15 -8.50 -4.33 5.65
C ARG A 15 -7.67 -5.52 6.12
N LEU A 16 -6.36 -5.36 6.36
CA LEU A 16 -5.55 -6.45 6.93
C LEU A 16 -6.06 -6.88 8.31
N ASN A 17 -6.45 -5.92 9.17
CA ASN A 17 -7.08 -6.26 10.46
C ASN A 17 -8.39 -7.04 10.25
N THR A 18 -9.24 -6.58 9.32
CA THR A 18 -10.51 -7.26 9.03
C THR A 18 -10.28 -8.67 8.48
N ILE A 19 -9.29 -8.87 7.61
CA ILE A 19 -8.91 -10.20 7.13
C ILE A 19 -8.49 -11.10 8.30
N MET A 20 -7.67 -10.58 9.22
CA MET A 20 -7.25 -11.34 10.41
C MET A 20 -8.44 -11.75 11.29
N VAL A 21 -9.41 -10.86 11.49
CA VAL A 21 -10.65 -11.17 12.22
C VAL A 21 -11.50 -12.20 11.45
N ASP A 22 -11.63 -12.03 10.12
CA ASP A 22 -12.39 -12.94 9.26
C ASP A 22 -11.81 -14.38 9.27
N LEU A 23 -10.51 -14.56 9.61
CA LEU A 23 -9.92 -15.90 9.78
C LEU A 23 -10.54 -16.70 10.93
N ASP A 24 -11.03 -16.03 11.99
CA ASP A 24 -11.76 -16.70 13.09
C ASP A 24 -13.10 -17.29 12.63
N GLU A 25 -13.68 -16.72 11.57
CA GLU A 25 -14.98 -17.08 11.04
C GLU A 25 -14.93 -18.11 9.89
N VAL A 26 -13.73 -18.51 9.45
CA VAL A 26 -13.56 -19.47 8.36
C VAL A 26 -14.10 -20.84 8.76
N GLY A 27 -15.02 -21.37 7.96
CA GLY A 27 -15.74 -22.62 8.25
C GLY A 27 -17.00 -22.43 9.10
N ILE A 28 -17.30 -21.20 9.54
CA ILE A 28 -18.54 -20.83 10.23
C ILE A 28 -19.40 -19.95 9.32
N SER A 29 -18.96 -18.71 9.06
CA SER A 29 -19.65 -17.69 8.24
C SER A 29 -18.81 -17.22 7.05
N LYS A 30 -17.50 -17.49 7.05
CA LYS A 30 -16.56 -17.13 5.98
C LYS A 30 -15.97 -18.39 5.33
N SER A 31 -15.48 -18.24 4.10
CA SER A 31 -14.73 -19.27 3.39
C SER A 31 -13.30 -18.82 3.15
N ILE A 32 -12.37 -19.76 3.05
CA ILE A 32 -10.96 -19.46 2.74
C ILE A 32 -10.82 -18.79 1.37
N ASN A 33 -11.66 -19.15 0.39
CA ASN A 33 -11.71 -18.47 -0.92
C ASN A 33 -12.17 -17.01 -0.79
N GLY A 34 -13.07 -16.72 0.16
CA GLY A 34 -13.46 -15.34 0.48
C GLY A 34 -12.29 -14.54 1.03
N ILE A 35 -11.50 -15.14 1.92
CA ILE A 35 -10.25 -14.54 2.44
C ILE A 35 -9.26 -14.27 1.31
N GLU A 36 -9.01 -15.25 0.44
CA GLU A 36 -8.12 -15.11 -0.72
C GLU A 36 -8.58 -14.00 -1.67
N THR A 37 -9.89 -13.90 -1.92
CA THR A 37 -10.48 -12.85 -2.76
C THR A 37 -10.24 -11.47 -2.15
N GLU A 38 -10.48 -11.31 -0.86
CA GLU A 38 -10.26 -10.05 -0.15
C GLU A 38 -8.78 -9.68 -0.07
N PHE A 39 -7.90 -10.66 0.13
CA PHE A 39 -6.46 -10.44 0.09
C PHE A 39 -5.98 -10.05 -1.31
N THR A 40 -6.53 -10.66 -2.37
CA THR A 40 -6.22 -10.28 -3.77
C THR A 40 -6.64 -8.84 -4.06
N ARG A 41 -7.81 -8.40 -3.58
CA ARG A 41 -8.22 -6.98 -3.67
C ARG A 41 -7.25 -6.06 -2.96
N TRP A 42 -6.77 -6.46 -1.78
CA TRP A 42 -5.73 -5.73 -1.06
C TRP A 42 -4.42 -5.62 -1.86
N VAL A 43 -3.99 -6.71 -2.52
CA VAL A 43 -2.78 -6.71 -3.38
C VAL A 43 -2.95 -5.76 -4.57
N ASN A 44 -4.13 -5.72 -5.19
CA ASN A 44 -4.42 -4.77 -6.27
C ASN A 44 -4.35 -3.32 -5.78
N ALA A 45 -4.92 -3.05 -4.59
CA ALA A 45 -4.84 -1.73 -3.96
C ALA A 45 -3.38 -1.34 -3.63
N PHE A 46 -2.56 -2.30 -3.17
CA PHE A 46 -1.13 -2.11 -2.92
C PHE A 46 -0.33 -1.79 -4.18
N SER A 47 -0.64 -2.45 -5.31
CA SER A 47 0.00 -2.15 -6.60
C SER A 47 -0.26 -0.69 -6.99
N ILE A 48 -1.51 -0.24 -6.86
CA ILE A 48 -1.88 1.15 -7.16
C ILE A 48 -1.20 2.12 -6.18
N TYR A 49 -1.19 1.80 -4.88
CA TYR A 49 -0.47 2.58 -3.88
C TYR A 49 1.01 2.76 -4.24
N SER A 50 1.69 1.68 -4.62
CA SER A 50 3.12 1.68 -4.94
C SER A 50 3.41 2.54 -6.18
N GLU A 51 2.56 2.48 -7.20
CA GLU A 51 2.68 3.36 -8.39
C GLU A 51 2.53 4.84 -8.03
N LEU A 52 1.57 5.17 -7.15
CA LEU A 52 1.32 6.54 -6.71
C LEU A 52 2.44 7.07 -5.81
N GLU A 53 2.98 6.24 -4.92
CA GLU A 53 4.15 6.58 -4.09
C GLU A 53 5.38 6.88 -4.94
N PHE A 54 5.65 6.04 -5.95
CA PHE A 54 6.76 6.26 -6.87
C PHE A 54 6.61 7.58 -7.65
N ALA A 55 5.42 7.88 -8.16
CA ALA A 55 5.14 9.14 -8.86
C ALA A 55 5.30 10.37 -7.94
N HIS A 56 4.92 10.24 -6.66
CA HIS A 56 5.18 11.26 -5.64
C HIS A 56 6.68 11.48 -5.41
N ALA A 57 7.45 10.39 -5.30
CA ALA A 57 8.89 10.47 -5.13
C ALA A 57 9.59 11.11 -6.34
N ASP A 58 9.17 10.78 -7.57
CA ASP A 58 9.84 11.28 -8.79
C ASP A 58 9.47 12.74 -9.13
N SER A 59 8.21 13.14 -8.97
CA SER A 59 7.78 14.53 -9.17
C SER A 59 8.48 15.51 -8.22
N TYR A 60 8.79 15.07 -7.00
CA TYR A 60 9.60 15.84 -6.04
C TYR A 60 11.04 16.08 -6.56
N ARG A 61 11.66 15.09 -7.20
CA ARG A 61 13.03 15.21 -7.75
C ARG A 61 13.13 16.34 -8.76
N LEU A 62 12.10 16.48 -9.61
CA LEU A 62 12.07 17.50 -10.66
C LEU A 62 11.91 18.93 -10.11
N GLN A 63 11.14 19.12 -9.02
CA GLN A 63 10.92 20.45 -8.45
C GLN A 63 12.11 20.97 -7.63
N VAL A 64 12.77 20.10 -6.87
CA VAL A 64 13.93 20.53 -6.06
C VAL A 64 15.18 20.74 -6.92
N GLY A 65 15.34 19.94 -7.99
CA GLY A 65 16.41 20.14 -8.97
C GLY A 65 16.36 21.51 -9.67
N ALA A 66 15.17 22.10 -9.82
CA ALA A 66 14.97 23.40 -10.46
C ALA A 66 15.21 24.60 -9.52
N THR A 67 15.20 24.40 -8.20
CA THR A 67 15.29 25.49 -7.20
C THR A 67 16.68 25.62 -6.55
N SER A 68 17.54 24.61 -6.67
CA SER A 68 18.89 24.61 -6.08
C SER A 68 19.95 25.19 -7.02
N GLY A 69 20.25 26.49 -6.88
CA GLY A 69 21.28 27.21 -7.65
C GLY A 69 22.75 26.94 -7.26
N TYR A 70 23.03 26.08 -6.27
CA TYR A 70 24.38 25.80 -5.78
C TYR A 70 24.77 24.32 -5.97
N MET A 71 25.85 24.06 -6.72
CA MET A 71 26.27 22.69 -7.09
C MET A 71 26.73 21.80 -5.92
N ALA A 72 27.22 22.39 -4.82
CA ALA A 72 27.65 21.62 -3.64
C ALA A 72 26.46 21.08 -2.83
N ASP A 73 25.42 21.91 -2.64
CA ASP A 73 24.16 21.49 -2.02
C ASP A 73 23.44 20.46 -2.89
N GLN A 74 23.52 20.62 -4.21
CA GLN A 74 22.93 19.68 -5.18
C GLN A 74 23.53 18.26 -5.06
N PHE A 75 24.84 18.11 -4.85
CA PHE A 75 25.48 16.79 -4.66
C PHE A 75 25.09 16.12 -3.34
N SER A 76 25.04 16.88 -2.25
CA SER A 76 24.61 16.37 -0.94
C SER A 76 23.12 15.99 -0.92
N PHE A 77 22.30 16.72 -1.67
CA PHE A 77 20.88 16.45 -1.84
C PHE A 77 20.63 15.21 -2.71
N LEU A 78 21.35 15.08 -3.84
CA LEU A 78 21.26 13.91 -4.70
C LEU A 78 21.73 12.63 -3.99
N SER A 79 22.74 12.72 -3.11
CA SER A 79 23.19 11.59 -2.32
C SER A 79 22.17 11.20 -1.24
N ALA A 80 21.58 12.16 -0.54
CA ALA A 80 20.50 11.91 0.42
C ALA A 80 19.25 11.31 -0.25
N GLN A 81 18.88 11.81 -1.44
CA GLN A 81 17.77 11.25 -2.23
C GLN A 81 18.04 9.82 -2.70
N ASN A 82 19.25 9.52 -3.19
CA ASN A 82 19.59 8.15 -3.59
C ASN A 82 19.52 7.19 -2.40
N VAL A 83 19.92 7.64 -1.20
CA VAL A 83 19.76 6.86 0.04
C VAL A 83 18.28 6.64 0.36
N GLN A 84 17.45 7.68 0.29
CA GLN A 84 16.00 7.58 0.52
C GLN A 84 15.31 6.63 -0.47
N THR A 85 15.58 6.75 -1.77
CA THR A 85 15.02 5.84 -2.79
C THR A 85 15.48 4.41 -2.57
N LYS A 86 16.75 4.21 -2.20
CA LYS A 86 17.26 2.87 -1.91
C LYS A 86 16.56 2.25 -0.69
N ILE A 87 16.39 3.03 0.38
CA ILE A 87 15.66 2.56 1.58
C ILE A 87 14.20 2.26 1.22
N SER A 88 13.50 3.14 0.47
CA SER A 88 12.12 2.90 0.05
C SER A 88 11.98 1.60 -0.75
N ASN A 89 12.86 1.39 -1.75
CA ASN A 89 12.88 0.17 -2.56
C ASN A 89 13.16 -1.08 -1.71
N GLU A 90 14.11 -1.04 -0.77
CA GLU A 90 14.38 -2.17 0.13
C GLU A 90 13.16 -2.51 1.02
N TYR A 91 12.35 -1.52 1.41
CA TYR A 91 11.09 -1.76 2.13
C TYR A 91 10.00 -2.31 1.22
N LEU A 92 9.91 -1.82 -0.02
CA LEU A 92 8.97 -2.32 -1.03
C LEU A 92 9.26 -3.80 -1.35
N ASP A 93 10.53 -4.16 -1.52
CA ASP A 93 10.96 -5.55 -1.73
C ASP A 93 10.51 -6.45 -0.57
N LYS A 94 10.72 -6.02 0.67
CA LYS A 94 10.26 -6.76 1.87
C LYS A 94 8.74 -6.89 1.94
N LEU A 95 8.00 -5.85 1.51
CA LEU A 95 6.55 -5.90 1.43
C LEU A 95 6.10 -6.93 0.41
N MET A 96 6.69 -6.94 -0.80
CA MET A 96 6.40 -7.94 -1.83
C MET A 96 6.72 -9.36 -1.36
N GLU A 97 7.88 -9.58 -0.76
CA GLU A 97 8.25 -10.88 -0.15
C GLU A 97 7.21 -11.31 0.89
N SER A 98 6.75 -10.37 1.74
CA SER A 98 5.72 -10.67 2.74
C SER A 98 4.36 -10.97 2.11
N VAL A 99 3.99 -10.33 1.00
CA VAL A 99 2.76 -10.63 0.24
C VAL A 99 2.85 -12.02 -0.36
N GLU A 100 3.97 -12.37 -0.99
CA GLU A 100 4.21 -13.70 -1.56
C GLU A 100 4.04 -14.78 -0.50
N LEU A 101 4.64 -14.59 0.69
CA LEU A 101 4.50 -15.53 1.80
C LEU A 101 3.05 -15.71 2.28
N VAL A 102 2.22 -14.67 2.22
CA VAL A 102 0.78 -14.80 2.54
C VAL A 102 0.05 -15.58 1.44
N LEU A 103 0.33 -15.29 0.16
CA LEU A 103 -0.26 -16.00 -0.98
C LEU A 103 0.11 -17.48 -0.99
N GLU A 104 1.36 -17.83 -0.70
CA GLU A 104 1.80 -19.23 -0.61
C GLU A 104 0.97 -20.01 0.40
N VAL A 105 0.73 -19.43 1.59
CA VAL A 105 -0.07 -20.08 2.64
C VAL A 105 -1.53 -20.19 2.21
N LEU A 106 -2.09 -19.15 1.58
CA LEU A 106 -3.46 -19.20 1.07
C LEU A 106 -3.63 -20.27 -0.03
N GLN A 107 -2.74 -20.31 -1.01
CA GLN A 107 -2.82 -21.24 -2.15
C GLN A 107 -2.71 -22.71 -1.74
N GLN A 108 -1.86 -23.03 -0.77
CA GLN A 108 -1.72 -24.39 -0.23
C GLN A 108 -3.01 -24.92 0.42
N GLU A 109 -3.93 -24.02 0.78
CA GLU A 109 -5.04 -24.30 1.70
C GLU A 109 -6.40 -24.09 1.04
N VAL A 110 -6.52 -23.12 0.13
CA VAL A 110 -7.63 -22.98 -0.82
C VAL A 110 -7.83 -24.27 -1.61
N THR A 111 -6.75 -24.94 -2.01
CA THR A 111 -6.83 -26.25 -2.69
C THR A 111 -7.41 -27.36 -1.82
N LYS A 112 -7.34 -27.24 -0.49
CA LYS A 112 -7.85 -28.26 0.46
C LYS A 112 -9.20 -27.89 1.07
N GLY A 113 -9.64 -26.63 0.95
CA GLY A 113 -10.95 -26.15 1.38
C GLY A 113 -11.20 -26.15 2.90
N ILE A 114 -10.18 -26.46 3.72
CA ILE A 114 -10.28 -26.52 5.18
C ILE A 114 -9.12 -25.74 5.79
N LEU A 115 -9.43 -24.74 6.62
CA LEU A 115 -8.42 -24.00 7.38
C LEU A 115 -8.16 -24.71 8.72
N ILE A 116 -7.06 -25.44 8.82
CA ILE A 116 -6.66 -26.14 10.05
C ILE A 116 -6.03 -25.14 11.04
N PRO A 117 -6.23 -25.26 12.37
CA PRO A 117 -5.74 -24.28 13.35
C PRO A 117 -4.25 -23.92 13.24
N ARG A 118 -3.39 -24.90 12.93
CA ARG A 118 -1.94 -24.66 12.75
C ARG A 118 -1.66 -23.73 11.56
N VAL A 119 -2.40 -23.91 10.48
CA VAL A 119 -2.28 -23.11 9.25
C VAL A 119 -2.83 -21.71 9.49
N LYS A 120 -3.98 -21.61 10.15
CA LYS A 120 -4.57 -20.34 10.59
C LYS A 120 -3.56 -19.50 11.38
N GLY A 121 -2.93 -20.08 12.40
CA GLY A 121 -1.92 -19.37 13.18
C GLY A 121 -0.69 -18.96 12.34
N HIS A 122 -0.32 -19.74 11.32
CA HIS A 122 0.74 -19.35 10.41
C HIS A 122 0.32 -18.17 9.52
N LEU A 123 -0.90 -18.21 8.97
CA LEU A 123 -1.46 -17.15 8.15
C LEU A 123 -1.62 -15.84 8.95
N GLU A 124 -2.10 -15.91 10.20
CA GLU A 124 -2.18 -14.78 11.12
C GLU A 124 -0.82 -14.12 11.35
N LEU A 125 0.23 -14.92 11.58
CA LEU A 125 1.58 -14.40 11.77
C LEU A 125 2.11 -13.70 10.51
N LYS A 126 1.83 -14.25 9.32
CA LYS A 126 2.24 -13.63 8.05
C LYS A 126 1.49 -12.34 7.77
N LEU A 127 0.17 -12.31 8.00
CA LEU A 127 -0.65 -11.11 7.89
C LEU A 127 -0.24 -10.03 8.89
N MET A 128 0.09 -10.40 10.13
CA MET A 128 0.59 -9.47 11.14
C MET A 128 1.94 -8.89 10.73
N SER A 129 2.85 -9.71 10.20
CA SER A 129 4.13 -9.25 9.67
C SER A 129 3.94 -8.26 8.51
N LEU A 130 3.06 -8.59 7.56
CA LEU A 130 2.74 -7.72 6.42
C LEU A 130 2.16 -6.39 6.88
N LYS A 131 1.23 -6.43 7.84
CA LYS A 131 0.63 -5.23 8.42
C LYS A 131 1.69 -4.32 9.05
N ASN A 132 2.55 -4.87 9.90
CA ASN A 132 3.60 -4.08 10.56
C ASN A 132 4.56 -3.48 9.52
N LEU A 133 4.95 -4.25 8.49
CA LEU A 133 5.77 -3.73 7.40
C LEU A 133 5.08 -2.59 6.63
N MET A 134 3.76 -2.69 6.42
CA MET A 134 2.98 -1.66 5.74
C MET A 134 2.91 -0.37 6.58
N GLU A 135 2.66 -0.50 7.89
CA GLU A 135 2.66 0.63 8.83
C GLU A 135 4.05 1.28 8.89
N ASP A 136 5.12 0.49 8.99
CA ASP A 136 6.51 0.98 9.03
C ASP A 136 6.91 1.68 7.73
N HIS A 137 6.61 1.07 6.58
CA HIS A 137 6.87 1.68 5.26
C HIS A 137 6.10 2.99 5.11
N THR A 138 4.84 3.02 5.53
CA THR A 138 4.01 4.23 5.49
C THR A 138 4.60 5.35 6.34
N ASN A 139 4.96 5.04 7.59
CA ASN A 139 5.57 6.00 8.50
C ASN A 139 6.87 6.54 7.91
N LEU A 140 7.70 5.64 7.36
CA LEU A 140 8.92 6.01 6.66
C LEU A 140 8.65 6.95 5.48
N ILE A 141 7.66 6.65 4.62
CA ILE A 141 7.34 7.51 3.48
C ILE A 141 6.87 8.88 3.96
N PHE A 142 6.01 8.99 4.97
CA PHE A 142 5.58 10.28 5.52
C PHE A 142 6.73 11.04 6.18
N ASP A 143 7.56 10.37 6.98
CA ASP A 143 8.74 10.94 7.62
C ASP A 143 9.81 11.33 6.61
N LEU A 144 9.90 10.70 5.45
CA LEU A 144 10.85 11.08 4.42
C LEU A 144 10.30 12.11 3.43
N THR A 145 8.98 12.33 3.40
CA THR A 145 8.33 13.31 2.51
C THR A 145 8.03 14.66 3.18
N HIS A 146 8.00 14.76 4.52
CA HIS A 146 8.16 15.97 5.36
C HIS A 146 7.55 17.30 4.84
N ARG A 147 6.40 17.28 4.15
CA ARG A 147 5.75 18.52 3.66
C ARG A 147 4.24 18.42 3.72
N ASP A 148 3.61 19.58 3.95
CA ASP A 148 2.16 19.79 3.96
C ASP A 148 1.50 19.03 2.81
N LEU A 149 0.78 17.95 3.15
CA LEU A 149 -0.11 17.23 2.25
C LEU A 149 -1.19 18.16 1.64
N ASP A 150 -1.35 19.35 2.22
CA ASP A 150 -2.22 20.43 1.76
C ASP A 150 -1.69 21.15 0.50
N ASP A 151 -0.37 21.16 0.28
CA ASP A 151 0.29 21.82 -0.86
C ASP A 151 1.03 20.81 -1.74
N CYS A 152 0.44 19.63 -1.93
CA CYS A 152 0.91 18.69 -2.92
C CYS A 152 0.77 19.32 -4.32
N PRO A 153 1.87 19.69 -5.00
CA PRO A 153 1.81 20.38 -6.29
C PRO A 153 1.41 19.44 -7.42
N VAL A 154 1.26 18.16 -7.10
CA VAL A 154 0.86 17.12 -8.03
C VAL A 154 -0.65 17.25 -8.21
N LYS A 155 -1.05 18.13 -9.14
CA LYS A 155 -2.35 18.11 -9.84
C LYS A 155 -2.76 16.70 -10.33
N GLU A 156 -1.83 15.75 -10.30
CA GLU A 156 -1.87 14.40 -10.84
C GLU A 156 -1.90 13.29 -9.80
N CYS A 157 -1.95 13.56 -8.48
CA CYS A 157 -2.13 12.49 -7.47
C CYS A 157 -3.35 11.60 -7.80
N LEU A 158 -4.27 12.15 -8.60
CA LEU A 158 -5.59 11.64 -8.89
C LEU A 158 -6.08 12.01 -10.29
N THR A 159 -5.25 12.33 -11.30
CA THR A 159 -5.79 12.50 -12.66
C THR A 159 -6.44 11.20 -13.17
N GLY A 160 -6.11 10.03 -12.60
CA GLY A 160 -6.85 8.78 -12.80
C GLY A 160 -8.13 8.60 -11.96
N PHE A 161 -8.36 9.42 -10.93
CA PHE A 161 -9.54 9.37 -10.04
C PHE A 161 -10.52 10.53 -10.25
N ASN A 162 -10.06 11.67 -10.78
CA ASN A 162 -10.86 12.87 -11.01
C ASN A 162 -11.01 13.22 -12.51
N SER A 163 -10.43 12.46 -13.44
CA SER A 163 -10.76 12.65 -14.85
C SER A 163 -12.14 12.06 -15.13
N THR A 164 -13.13 12.92 -15.30
CA THR A 164 -14.42 12.63 -15.93
C THR A 164 -14.30 12.15 -17.40
N GLN A 165 -13.15 11.63 -17.82
CA GLN A 165 -12.83 11.31 -19.22
C GLN A 165 -11.94 10.08 -19.44
N LYS A 166 -11.68 9.26 -18.42
CA LYS A 166 -11.16 7.89 -18.63
C LYS A 166 -12.10 6.92 -17.93
N ASN A 167 -12.98 6.28 -18.72
CA ASN A 167 -13.82 5.13 -18.39
C ASN A 167 -14.03 4.91 -16.89
N ASP A 168 -15.11 5.50 -16.35
CA ASP A 168 -15.60 5.51 -14.95
C ASP A 168 -15.78 4.09 -14.32
N SER A 169 -14.79 3.20 -14.38
CA SER A 169 -14.89 1.82 -13.88
C SER A 169 -13.61 1.30 -13.22
N GLU A 170 -12.44 1.83 -13.60
CA GLU A 170 -11.16 1.26 -13.17
C GLU A 170 -10.69 1.78 -11.80
N THR A 171 -11.19 2.94 -11.35
CA THR A 171 -10.86 3.55 -10.04
C THR A 171 -12.07 3.71 -9.11
N ASP A 172 -13.29 3.49 -9.63
CA ASP A 172 -14.54 3.53 -8.85
C ASP A 172 -14.59 2.41 -7.80
N TRP A 173 -14.11 1.22 -8.17
CA TRP A 173 -14.00 0.11 -7.22
C TRP A 173 -13.04 0.44 -6.08
N LEU A 174 -11.92 1.11 -6.36
CA LEU A 174 -10.92 1.46 -5.35
C LEU A 174 -11.45 2.55 -4.42
N THR A 175 -12.17 3.53 -4.95
CA THR A 175 -12.85 4.55 -4.13
C THR A 175 -13.90 3.91 -3.22
N SER A 176 -14.72 3.01 -3.77
CA SER A 176 -15.73 2.27 -3.00
C SER A 176 -15.07 1.38 -1.94
N TRP A 177 -14.02 0.66 -2.31
CA TRP A 177 -13.25 -0.19 -1.41
C TRP A 177 -12.57 0.61 -0.30
N MET A 178 -12.02 1.79 -0.60
CA MET A 178 -11.48 2.70 0.42
C MET A 178 -12.56 3.14 1.40
N HIS A 179 -13.77 3.47 0.92
CA HIS A 179 -14.89 3.83 1.79
C HIS A 179 -15.38 2.66 2.66
N GLU A 180 -15.40 1.44 2.10
CA GLU A 180 -15.76 0.22 2.84
C GLU A 180 -14.74 -0.14 3.95
N ASN A 181 -13.50 0.34 3.81
CA ASN A 181 -12.40 0.03 4.73
C ASN A 181 -11.88 1.27 5.49
N ASP A 182 -12.54 2.42 5.33
CA ASP A 182 -12.23 3.64 6.09
C ASP A 182 -12.60 3.33 7.54
N GLY A 183 -11.60 3.21 8.43
CA GLY A 183 -11.75 2.68 9.79
C GLY A 183 -12.54 3.58 10.75
N ARG A 184 -13.73 4.03 10.37
CA ARG A 184 -14.68 4.85 11.14
C ARG A 184 -15.92 4.08 11.51
#